data_AF-A0A7Z9WME1-F1
#
_entry.id   AF-A0A7Z9WME1-F1
#
_cell.length_a   1.000
_cell.length_b   1.000
_cell.length_c   1.000
_cell.angle_alpha   90.00
_cell.angle_beta   90.00
_cell.angle_gamma   90.00
#
_symmetry.space_group_name_H-M   'P 1'
#
loop_
_entity.id
_entity.type
_entity.pdbx_description
1 polymer ?
#
loop_
_entity_poly.entity_id
_entity_poly.type
_entity_poly.pdbx_seq_one_letter_code
_entity_poly.pdbx_strand_id
1 'polypeptide(L)'
;MAQEEAGAVTDELKRKFARAKDKVDAYLAPYGGRTLEGRIEVDEALDKYSLATHCYPDTVLVKNADVPESIIAHEWVHVVQGTLEYFRGFRLLYVLLAEGLAEFVTKELYPEHVVKYPAGYELVATLIASDPKVIEELLRLNHLPLSPEDVDTILASAHVPSYSRDLIGRMADRIRDSIRTANEVGIDDPTFVTLGEEVRAWKFILDRRFDGVRDCLDKAIGAWFEGIRHLTL
;
A
#
# COMPACT_ATOMS: atom_id res chain seq x y z
N MET A 1 39.37 -2.30 24.91
CA MET A 1 38.79 -2.56 23.59
C MET A 1 37.43 -3.19 23.79
N ALA A 2 36.38 -2.37 23.85
CA ALA A 2 35.01 -2.86 23.83
C ALA A 2 34.61 -2.90 22.35
N GLN A 3 34.28 -4.07 21.84
CA GLN A 3 33.58 -4.17 20.56
C GLN A 3 32.17 -3.61 20.77
N GLU A 4 31.86 -2.51 20.10
CA GLU A 4 30.50 -2.03 19.93
C GLU A 4 29.73 -3.09 19.14
N GLU A 5 28.68 -3.68 19.73
CA GLU A 5 27.67 -4.46 19.03
C GLU A 5 26.79 -3.50 18.19
N ALA A 6 27.38 -2.90 17.16
CA ALA A 6 26.65 -2.18 16.14
C ALA A 6 26.01 -3.19 15.18
N GLY A 7 24.69 -3.10 14.98
CA GLY A 7 23.93 -3.92 14.02
C GLY A 7 23.13 -5.11 14.59
N ALA A 8 22.98 -5.26 15.91
CA ALA A 8 22.23 -6.38 16.49
C ALA A 8 20.77 -6.03 16.83
N VAL A 9 19.85 -6.95 16.53
CA VAL A 9 18.44 -6.87 16.98
C VAL A 9 18.40 -7.01 18.51
N THR A 10 18.12 -5.91 19.21
CA THR A 10 18.06 -5.88 20.67
C THR A 10 16.78 -6.50 21.22
N ASP A 11 16.79 -6.96 22.48
CA ASP A 11 15.58 -7.46 23.14
C ASP A 11 14.50 -6.40 23.29
N GLU A 12 14.88 -5.12 23.39
CA GLU A 12 13.92 -4.01 23.37
C GLU A 12 13.23 -3.90 22.01
N LEU A 13 13.99 -3.97 20.92
CA LEU A 13 13.45 -3.92 19.57
C LEU A 13 12.48 -5.08 19.30
N LYS A 14 12.84 -6.30 19.74
CA LYS A 14 11.93 -7.46 19.67
C LYS A 14 10.63 -7.24 20.43
N ARG A 15 10.69 -6.65 21.64
CA ARG A 15 9.50 -6.31 22.43
C ARG A 15 8.65 -5.23 21.76
N LYS A 16 9.27 -4.20 21.17
CA LYS A 16 8.56 -3.16 20.38
C LYS A 16 7.83 -3.80 19.20
N PHE A 17 8.54 -4.65 18.43
CA PHE A 17 7.96 -5.38 17.31
C PHE A 17 6.79 -6.25 17.73
N ALA A 18 6.94 -7.09 18.76
CA ALA A 18 5.86 -7.94 19.24
C ALA A 18 4.60 -7.13 19.60
N ARG A 19 4.74 -6.02 20.34
CA ARG A 19 3.60 -5.15 20.66
C ARG A 19 2.97 -4.50 19.44
N ALA A 20 3.79 -4.01 18.50
CA ALA A 20 3.30 -3.40 17.27
C ALA A 20 2.52 -4.40 16.42
N LYS A 21 3.11 -5.58 16.22
CA LYS A 21 2.52 -6.71 15.53
C LYS A 21 1.20 -7.12 16.17
N ASP A 22 1.17 -7.37 17.49
CA ASP A 22 -0.04 -7.82 18.19
C ASP A 22 -1.19 -6.82 18.04
N LYS A 23 -0.91 -5.52 18.15
CA LYS A 23 -1.93 -4.47 17.98
C LYS A 23 -2.48 -4.42 16.55
N VAL A 24 -1.59 -4.46 15.54
CA VAL A 24 -2.00 -4.43 14.13
C VAL A 24 -2.76 -5.70 13.75
N ASP A 25 -2.26 -6.88 14.14
CA ASP A 25 -2.92 -8.15 13.89
C ASP A 25 -4.31 -8.18 14.54
N ALA A 26 -4.43 -7.73 15.79
CA ALA A 26 -5.71 -7.64 16.48
C ALA A 26 -6.68 -6.66 15.79
N TYR A 27 -6.18 -5.53 15.29
CA TYR A 27 -6.98 -4.54 14.57
C TYR A 27 -7.46 -5.07 13.21
N LEU A 28 -6.60 -5.76 12.46
CA LEU A 28 -6.89 -6.23 11.10
C LEU A 28 -7.59 -7.59 11.07
N ALA A 29 -7.54 -8.38 12.14
CA ALA A 29 -8.18 -9.70 12.21
C ALA A 29 -9.69 -9.70 11.85
N PRO A 30 -10.53 -8.76 12.32
CA PRO A 30 -11.94 -8.70 11.93
C PRO A 30 -12.16 -8.45 10.42
N TYR A 31 -11.17 -7.89 9.74
CA TYR A 31 -11.19 -7.59 8.31
C TYR A 31 -10.48 -8.67 7.47
N GLY A 32 -10.13 -9.81 8.08
CA GLY A 32 -9.45 -10.91 7.39
C GLY A 32 -7.95 -10.67 7.15
N GLY A 33 -7.30 -9.82 7.95
CA GLY A 33 -5.85 -9.67 7.96
C GLY A 33 -5.13 -10.99 8.24
N ARG A 34 -4.02 -11.22 7.54
CA ARG A 34 -3.22 -12.45 7.67
C ARG A 34 -2.42 -12.43 8.97
N THR A 35 -2.48 -13.52 9.74
CA THR A 35 -1.56 -13.74 10.86
C THR A 35 -0.26 -14.36 10.34
N LEU A 36 0.82 -13.60 10.42
CA LEU A 36 2.15 -14.01 9.96
C LEU A 36 3.09 -14.19 11.16
N GLU A 37 4.18 -14.94 10.98
CA GLU A 37 5.19 -15.15 12.04
C GLU A 37 5.87 -13.83 12.38
N GLY A 38 6.33 -13.11 11.35
CA GLY A 38 6.85 -11.76 11.49
C GLY A 38 8.28 -11.72 12.03
N ARG A 39 9.14 -10.97 11.36
CA ARG A 39 10.53 -10.74 11.77
C ARG A 39 10.86 -9.26 11.79
N ILE A 40 11.81 -8.90 12.63
CA ILE A 40 12.39 -7.56 12.65
C ILE A 40 13.91 -7.67 12.58
N GLU A 41 14.51 -6.91 11.67
CA GLU A 41 15.95 -6.89 11.46
C GLU A 41 16.45 -5.45 11.37
N VAL A 42 17.73 -5.24 11.71
CA VAL A 42 18.39 -3.94 11.58
C VAL A 42 19.15 -3.90 10.26
N ASP A 43 18.83 -2.94 9.40
CA ASP A 43 19.56 -2.64 8.18
C ASP A 43 20.01 -1.18 8.16
N GLU A 44 21.28 -0.95 8.49
CA GLU A 44 21.88 0.39 8.50
C GLU A 44 22.05 0.97 7.09
N ALA A 45 21.98 0.14 6.04
CA ALA A 45 22.09 0.54 4.64
C ALA A 45 20.78 1.13 4.07
N LEU A 46 19.68 1.13 4.84
CA LEU A 46 18.46 1.84 4.47
C LEU A 46 18.75 3.31 4.14
N ASP A 47 17.99 3.85 3.19
CA ASP A 47 18.14 5.24 2.72
C ASP A 47 18.18 6.24 3.89
N LYS A 48 18.91 7.35 3.71
CA LYS A 48 19.08 8.36 4.77
C LYS A 48 17.74 8.86 5.33
N TYR A 49 16.68 8.88 4.53
CA TYR A 49 15.36 9.36 4.92
C TYR A 49 14.38 8.25 5.31
N SER A 50 14.79 6.98 5.20
CA SER A 50 13.99 5.81 5.59
C SER A 50 14.37 5.35 6.99
N LEU A 51 13.40 5.34 7.91
CA LEU A 51 13.59 4.78 9.26
C LEU A 51 13.30 3.29 9.32
N ALA A 52 12.43 2.81 8.44
CA ALA A 52 12.09 1.41 8.27
C ALA A 52 11.57 1.17 6.84
N THR A 53 11.46 -0.11 6.47
CA THR A 53 10.74 -0.63 5.30
C THR A 53 10.27 -2.04 5.62
N HIS A 54 9.33 -2.57 4.86
CA HIS A 54 8.98 -3.98 4.88
C HIS A 54 9.70 -4.74 3.77
N CYS A 55 9.90 -6.05 4.00
CA CYS A 55 10.42 -7.01 3.04
C CYS A 55 9.67 -8.34 3.12
N TYR A 56 9.54 -9.01 1.97
CA TYR A 56 8.98 -10.34 1.79
C TYR A 56 9.90 -11.40 2.42
N PRO A 57 9.37 -12.48 3.01
CA PRO A 57 7.94 -12.81 3.14
C PRO A 57 7.19 -12.07 4.25
N ASP A 58 7.87 -11.62 5.31
CA ASP A 58 7.22 -11.15 6.54
C ASP A 58 8.18 -10.38 7.47
N THR A 59 9.05 -9.54 6.91
CA THR A 59 10.12 -8.87 7.66
C THR A 59 9.92 -7.36 7.68
N VAL A 60 10.12 -6.74 8.85
CA VAL A 60 10.29 -5.28 8.98
C VAL A 60 11.78 -5.00 9.16
N LEU A 61 12.38 -4.28 8.20
CA LEU A 61 13.73 -3.79 8.30
C LEU A 61 13.71 -2.39 8.92
N VAL A 62 14.51 -2.17 9.95
CA VAL A 62 14.62 -0.87 10.63
C VAL A 62 16.03 -0.35 10.56
N LYS A 63 16.20 0.96 10.47
CA LYS A 63 17.53 1.56 10.33
C LYS A 63 18.39 1.40 11.58
N ASN A 64 17.75 1.41 12.75
CA ASN A 64 18.37 1.23 14.05
C ASN A 64 17.32 0.82 15.10
N ALA A 65 17.76 0.47 16.31
CA ALA A 65 16.90 0.01 17.39
C ALA A 65 16.01 1.11 18.01
N ASP A 66 16.29 2.38 17.74
CA ASP A 66 15.59 3.54 18.30
C ASP A 66 14.37 3.97 17.48
N VAL A 67 14.04 3.21 16.43
CA VAL A 67 12.85 3.46 15.61
C VAL A 67 11.56 3.47 16.47
N PRO A 68 10.63 4.42 16.25
CA PRO A 68 9.37 4.46 16.99
C PRO A 68 8.50 3.21 16.73
N GLU A 69 7.76 2.76 17.75
CA GLU A 69 6.83 1.62 17.66
C GLU A 69 5.78 1.84 16.56
N SER A 70 5.29 3.08 16.39
CA SER A 70 4.34 3.42 15.32
C SER A 70 4.91 3.21 13.92
N ILE A 71 6.22 3.44 13.72
CA ILE A 71 6.86 3.22 12.40
C ILE A 71 6.96 1.72 12.11
N ILE A 72 7.25 0.90 13.12
CA ILE A 72 7.22 -0.56 12.99
C ILE A 72 5.79 -1.04 12.65
N ALA A 73 4.77 -0.48 13.31
CA ALA A 73 3.38 -0.80 13.04
C ALA A 73 2.97 -0.45 11.60
N HIS A 74 3.39 0.71 11.10
CA HIS A 74 3.17 1.13 9.70
C HIS A 74 3.70 0.11 8.70
N GLU A 75 4.97 -0.28 8.84
CA GLU A 75 5.57 -1.28 7.96
C GLU A 75 4.92 -2.66 8.14
N TRP A 76 4.45 -2.98 9.35
CA TRP A 76 3.75 -4.25 9.56
C TRP A 76 2.38 -4.29 8.86
N VAL A 77 1.66 -3.16 8.74
CA VAL A 77 0.42 -3.10 7.94
C VAL A 77 0.70 -3.47 6.48
N HIS A 78 1.80 -2.95 5.91
CA HIS A 78 2.26 -3.29 4.56
C HIS A 78 2.57 -4.78 4.41
N VAL A 79 3.25 -5.38 5.39
CA VAL A 79 3.48 -6.85 5.45
C VAL A 79 2.15 -7.61 5.45
N VAL A 80 1.19 -7.23 6.29
CA VAL A 80 -0.12 -7.90 6.37
C VAL A 80 -0.89 -7.76 5.05
N GLN A 81 -0.90 -6.57 4.46
CA GLN A 81 -1.49 -6.28 3.15
C GLN A 81 -0.79 -7.04 2.01
N GLY A 82 0.49 -7.39 2.18
CA GLY A 82 1.29 -8.04 1.16
C GLY A 82 1.65 -7.10 0.02
N THR A 83 1.93 -5.83 0.36
CA THR A 83 2.42 -4.85 -0.60
C THR A 83 3.73 -5.30 -1.22
N LEU A 84 3.92 -4.99 -2.50
CA LEU A 84 5.13 -5.35 -3.22
C LEU A 84 6.25 -4.36 -2.90
N GLU A 85 7.46 -4.86 -2.67
CA GLU A 85 8.57 -4.14 -2.02
C GLU A 85 9.11 -2.91 -2.77
N TYR A 86 8.65 -2.60 -3.98
CA TYR A 86 9.28 -1.57 -4.81
C TYR A 86 8.33 -0.78 -5.68
N PHE A 87 7.91 0.39 -5.20
CA PHE A 87 7.23 1.41 -6.00
C PHE A 87 8.05 2.70 -6.17
N ARG A 88 9.39 2.61 -6.04
CA ARG A 88 10.24 3.79 -6.19
C ARG A 88 10.15 4.31 -7.63
N GLY A 89 9.59 5.52 -7.78
CA GLY A 89 9.64 6.32 -9.00
C GLY A 89 8.33 6.46 -9.77
N PHE A 90 7.30 5.67 -9.47
CA PHE A 90 5.97 5.81 -10.10
C PHE A 90 4.94 6.30 -9.08
N ARG A 91 4.25 7.40 -9.41
CA ARG A 91 3.02 7.78 -8.68
C ARG A 91 1.91 6.85 -9.17
N LEU A 92 1.65 5.78 -8.45
CA LEU A 92 0.55 4.86 -8.71
C LEU A 92 -0.59 5.15 -7.74
N LEU A 93 -1.83 4.94 -8.16
CA LEU A 93 -2.98 4.93 -7.25
C LEU A 93 -2.83 3.78 -6.25
N TYR A 94 -2.26 2.65 -6.67
CA TYR A 94 -1.97 1.52 -5.79
C TYR A 94 -1.14 1.94 -4.56
N VAL A 95 -0.06 2.72 -4.78
CA VAL A 95 0.79 3.22 -3.70
C VAL A 95 0.02 4.14 -2.76
N LEU A 96 -0.80 5.02 -3.32
CA LEU A 96 -1.62 5.95 -2.53
C LEU A 96 -2.59 5.19 -1.60
N LEU A 97 -3.20 4.11 -2.09
CA LEU A 97 -4.10 3.26 -1.30
C LEU A 97 -3.34 2.44 -0.26
N ALA A 98 -2.19 1.85 -0.62
CA ALA A 98 -1.37 1.05 0.29
C ALA A 98 -0.82 1.91 1.43
N GLU A 99 -0.13 3.01 1.12
CA GLU A 99 0.36 3.95 2.13
C GLU A 99 -0.80 4.56 2.92
N GLY A 100 -1.91 4.90 2.25
CA GLY A 100 -3.10 5.41 2.93
C GLY A 100 -3.66 4.46 3.98
N LEU A 101 -3.69 3.16 3.71
CA LEU A 101 -4.15 2.15 4.67
C LEU A 101 -3.18 2.01 5.84
N ALA A 102 -1.88 1.94 5.56
CA ALA A 102 -0.85 1.88 6.59
C ALA A 102 -0.88 3.11 7.51
N GLU A 103 -0.99 4.31 6.94
CA GLU A 103 -1.15 5.57 7.67
C GLU A 103 -2.42 5.56 8.53
N PHE A 104 -3.56 5.16 7.96
CA PHE A 104 -4.84 5.15 8.65
C PHE A 104 -4.81 4.22 9.86
N VAL A 105 -4.46 2.95 9.66
CA VAL A 105 -4.44 1.94 10.72
C VAL A 105 -3.42 2.32 11.80
N THR A 106 -2.24 2.78 11.40
CA THR A 106 -1.21 3.19 12.35
C THR A 106 -1.66 4.38 13.18
N LYS A 107 -2.31 5.37 12.57
CA LYS A 107 -2.84 6.54 13.27
C LYS A 107 -3.93 6.18 14.29
N GLU A 108 -4.80 5.23 13.95
CA GLU A 108 -5.82 4.70 14.86
C GLU A 108 -5.20 3.99 16.09
N LEU A 109 -4.09 3.28 15.89
CA LEU A 109 -3.39 2.54 16.95
C LEU A 109 -2.40 3.40 17.75
N TYR A 110 -1.85 4.44 17.13
CA TYR A 110 -0.82 5.33 17.65
C TYR A 110 -1.18 6.79 17.33
N PRO A 111 -1.94 7.48 18.20
CA PRO A 111 -2.38 8.86 17.96
C PRO A 111 -1.23 9.86 17.74
N GLU A 112 -0.04 9.57 18.24
CA GLU A 112 1.18 10.36 18.05
C GLU A 112 1.84 10.17 16.67
N HIS A 113 1.41 9.17 15.89
CA HIS A 113 1.97 8.90 14.57
C HIS A 113 1.82 10.10 13.64
N VAL A 114 2.91 10.49 12.99
CA VAL A 114 2.94 11.59 12.03
C VAL A 114 2.60 11.05 10.65
N VAL A 115 1.48 11.51 10.09
CA VAL A 115 1.03 11.09 8.76
C VAL A 115 1.97 11.65 7.69
N LYS A 116 2.72 10.78 7.00
CA LYS A 116 3.66 11.17 5.93
C LYS A 116 2.97 11.36 4.59
N TYR A 117 1.88 10.61 4.35
CA TYR A 117 1.09 10.68 3.12
C TYR A 117 -0.35 11.17 3.38
N PRO A 118 -0.56 12.48 3.60
CA PRO A 118 -1.89 13.02 3.91
C PRO A 118 -2.97 12.70 2.88
N ALA A 119 -2.63 12.77 1.58
CA ALA A 119 -3.57 12.44 0.51
C ALA A 119 -4.03 10.97 0.57
N GLY A 120 -3.13 10.04 0.92
CA GLY A 120 -3.47 8.62 1.08
C GLY A 120 -4.33 8.39 2.31
N TYR A 121 -3.96 9.01 3.44
CA TYR A 121 -4.72 8.95 4.68
C TYR A 121 -6.15 9.48 4.49
N GLU A 122 -6.31 10.67 3.89
CA GLU A 122 -7.61 11.28 3.62
C GLU A 122 -8.45 10.46 2.66
N LEU A 123 -7.83 9.90 1.61
CA LEU A 123 -8.49 9.01 0.66
C LEU A 123 -9.05 7.77 1.37
N VAL A 124 -8.22 7.07 2.15
CA VAL A 124 -8.63 5.85 2.85
C VAL A 124 -9.64 6.15 3.95
N ALA A 125 -9.47 7.23 4.71
CA ALA A 125 -10.45 7.66 5.72
C ALA A 125 -11.82 7.94 5.08
N THR A 126 -11.85 8.59 3.91
CA THR A 126 -13.08 8.86 3.16
C THR A 126 -13.76 7.55 2.71
N LEU A 127 -12.97 6.61 2.18
CA LEU A 127 -13.49 5.31 1.74
C LEU A 127 -14.07 4.51 2.92
N ILE A 128 -13.37 4.45 4.05
CA ILE A 128 -13.82 3.73 5.26
C ILE A 128 -15.07 4.37 5.87
N ALA A 129 -15.16 5.70 5.87
CA ALA A 129 -16.36 6.40 6.32
C ALA A 129 -17.58 6.11 5.44
N SER A 130 -17.36 5.82 4.14
CA SER A 130 -18.42 5.41 3.22
C SER A 130 -18.81 3.94 3.37
N ASP A 131 -17.83 3.05 3.53
CA ASP A 131 -18.04 1.61 3.73
C ASP A 131 -16.89 0.99 4.55
N PRO A 132 -17.13 0.56 5.81
CA PRO A 132 -16.10 -0.05 6.63
C PRO A 132 -15.48 -1.34 6.06
N LYS A 133 -16.14 -2.01 5.10
CA LYS A 133 -15.60 -3.20 4.43
C LYS A 133 -14.41 -2.89 3.52
N VAL A 134 -14.17 -1.62 3.23
CA VAL A 134 -13.00 -1.15 2.46
C VAL A 134 -11.69 -1.68 3.03
N ILE A 135 -11.55 -1.81 4.36
CA ILE A 135 -10.32 -2.33 4.96
C ILE A 135 -10.06 -3.78 4.48
N GLU A 136 -11.07 -4.65 4.52
CA GLU A 136 -10.96 -6.04 4.06
C GLU A 136 -10.57 -6.12 2.57
N GLU A 137 -11.12 -5.23 1.75
CA GLU A 137 -10.87 -5.21 0.32
C GLU A 137 -9.51 -4.64 -0.04
N LEU A 138 -9.05 -3.60 0.66
CA LEU A 138 -7.71 -3.05 0.51
C LEU A 138 -6.63 -4.05 0.94
N LEU A 139 -6.89 -4.84 1.98
CA LEU A 139 -6.03 -5.97 2.39
C LEU A 139 -5.95 -7.06 1.31
N ARG A 140 -6.97 -7.18 0.47
CA ARG A 140 -7.05 -8.17 -0.62
C ARG A 140 -6.87 -7.55 -2.00
N LEU A 141 -6.43 -6.30 -2.08
CA LEU A 141 -6.38 -5.55 -3.34
C LEU A 141 -5.55 -6.27 -4.40
N ASN A 142 -4.43 -6.89 -4.01
CA ASN A 142 -3.57 -7.67 -4.90
C ASN A 142 -4.26 -8.89 -5.52
N HIS A 143 -5.27 -9.42 -4.84
CA HIS A 143 -6.04 -10.59 -5.27
C HIS A 143 -7.39 -10.23 -5.88
N LEU A 144 -7.68 -8.93 -6.08
CA LEU A 144 -8.86 -8.51 -6.81
C LEU A 144 -8.79 -9.08 -8.24
N PRO A 145 -9.73 -9.96 -8.64
CA PRO A 145 -9.68 -10.58 -9.95
C PRO A 145 -9.78 -9.55 -11.06
N LEU A 146 -9.02 -9.74 -12.13
CA LEU A 146 -9.02 -8.86 -13.30
C LEU A 146 -9.69 -9.54 -14.50
N SER A 147 -10.38 -8.74 -15.27
CA SER A 147 -10.94 -9.06 -16.58
C SER A 147 -10.37 -8.09 -17.61
N PRO A 148 -10.16 -8.49 -18.88
CA PRO A 148 -9.68 -7.58 -19.91
C PRO A 148 -10.55 -6.31 -20.05
N GLU A 149 -11.85 -6.41 -19.82
CA GLU A 149 -12.82 -5.30 -19.87
C GLU A 149 -12.62 -4.25 -18.76
N ASP A 150 -11.91 -4.60 -17.68
CA ASP A 150 -11.55 -3.64 -16.64
C ASP A 150 -10.68 -2.53 -17.23
N VAL A 151 -9.76 -2.87 -18.15
CA VAL A 151 -8.90 -1.89 -18.82
C VAL A 151 -9.73 -0.89 -19.62
N ASP A 152 -10.75 -1.37 -20.34
CA ASP A 152 -11.60 -0.52 -21.16
C ASP A 152 -12.48 0.40 -20.29
N THR A 153 -13.00 -0.14 -19.20
CA THR A 153 -13.77 0.62 -18.20
C THR A 153 -12.94 1.73 -17.58
N ILE A 154 -11.69 1.44 -17.23
CA ILE A 154 -10.75 2.42 -16.67
C ILE A 154 -10.45 3.50 -17.71
N LEU A 155 -10.08 3.14 -18.94
CA LEU A 155 -9.71 4.11 -19.97
C LEU A 155 -10.88 5.00 -20.42
N ALA A 156 -12.12 4.49 -20.38
CA ALA A 156 -13.33 5.24 -20.69
C ALA A 156 -13.79 6.18 -19.57
N SER A 157 -13.32 5.98 -18.33
CA SER A 157 -13.78 6.76 -17.19
C SER A 157 -13.26 8.20 -17.20
N ALA A 158 -14.16 9.14 -16.94
CA ALA A 158 -13.83 10.56 -16.77
C ALA A 158 -13.06 10.85 -15.47
N HIS A 159 -13.17 9.96 -14.47
CA HIS A 159 -12.54 10.11 -13.15
C HIS A 159 -11.08 9.69 -13.12
N VAL A 160 -10.58 9.07 -14.20
CA VAL A 160 -9.17 8.68 -14.29
C VAL A 160 -8.33 9.89 -14.74
N PRO A 161 -7.32 10.33 -13.97
CA PRO A 161 -6.42 11.42 -14.35
C PRO A 161 -5.64 11.10 -15.63
N SER A 162 -5.21 12.14 -16.34
CA SER A 162 -4.45 11.99 -17.59
C SER A 162 -3.19 11.14 -17.43
N TYR A 163 -2.47 11.30 -16.32
CA TYR A 163 -1.26 10.52 -16.03
C TYR A 163 -1.55 9.01 -16.02
N SER A 164 -2.54 8.54 -15.25
CA SER A 164 -2.88 7.12 -15.17
C SER A 164 -3.51 6.62 -16.48
N ARG A 165 -4.32 7.45 -17.14
CA ARG A 165 -4.89 7.12 -18.46
C ARG A 165 -3.79 6.90 -19.49
N ASP A 166 -2.78 7.76 -19.54
CA ASP A 166 -1.65 7.64 -20.46
C ASP A 166 -0.78 6.42 -20.13
N LEU A 167 -0.52 6.17 -18.83
CA LEU A 167 0.27 5.04 -18.37
C LEU A 167 -0.37 3.70 -18.76
N ILE A 168 -1.64 3.52 -18.41
CA ILE A 168 -2.40 2.30 -18.72
C ILE A 168 -2.63 2.20 -20.23
N GLY A 169 -2.99 3.31 -20.88
CA GLY A 169 -3.33 3.35 -22.31
C GLY A 169 -2.18 2.90 -23.21
N ARG A 170 -0.93 3.27 -22.91
CA ARG A 170 0.25 2.84 -23.67
C ARG A 170 0.50 1.33 -23.61
N MET A 171 -0.02 0.65 -22.59
CA MET A 171 0.20 -0.77 -22.36
C MET A 171 -1.09 -1.59 -22.45
N ALA A 172 -2.22 -0.98 -22.84
CA ALA A 172 -3.55 -1.55 -22.71
C ALA A 172 -3.68 -2.96 -23.32
N ASP A 173 -3.21 -3.14 -24.56
CA ASP A 173 -3.28 -4.44 -25.24
C ASP A 173 -2.46 -5.50 -24.50
N ARG A 174 -1.24 -5.15 -24.08
CA ARG A 174 -0.37 -6.05 -23.29
C ARG A 174 -1.00 -6.41 -21.95
N ILE A 175 -1.60 -5.46 -21.26
CA ILE A 175 -2.29 -5.69 -19.98
C ILE A 175 -3.46 -6.66 -20.20
N ARG A 176 -4.30 -6.41 -21.21
CA ARG A 176 -5.44 -7.30 -21.55
C ARG A 176 -4.97 -8.71 -21.88
N ASP A 177 -3.91 -8.86 -22.66
CA ASP A 177 -3.35 -10.15 -23.01
C ASP A 177 -2.79 -10.88 -21.78
N SER A 178 -2.05 -10.19 -20.91
CA SER A 178 -1.56 -10.76 -19.65
C SER A 178 -2.70 -11.20 -18.73
N ILE A 179 -3.78 -10.42 -18.61
CA ILE A 179 -4.98 -10.81 -17.83
C ILE A 179 -5.60 -12.07 -18.44
N ARG A 180 -5.78 -12.11 -19.77
CA ARG A 180 -6.35 -13.27 -20.46
C ARG A 180 -5.52 -14.52 -20.21
N THR A 181 -4.20 -14.45 -20.38
CA THR A 181 -3.29 -15.56 -20.10
C THR A 181 -3.38 -15.99 -18.64
N ALA A 182 -3.34 -15.05 -17.68
CA ALA A 182 -3.44 -15.38 -16.26
C ALA A 182 -4.73 -16.16 -15.95
N ASN A 183 -5.86 -15.71 -16.50
CA ASN A 183 -7.16 -16.34 -16.31
C ASN A 183 -7.25 -17.72 -16.99
N GLU A 184 -6.71 -17.87 -18.21
CA GLU A 184 -6.73 -19.13 -18.96
C GLU A 184 -5.92 -20.24 -18.30
N VAL A 185 -4.77 -19.90 -17.71
CA VAL A 185 -3.87 -20.88 -17.07
C VAL A 185 -3.97 -20.91 -15.54
N GLY A 186 -4.83 -20.10 -14.95
CA GLY A 186 -5.08 -20.08 -13.50
C GLY A 186 -3.93 -19.51 -12.66
N ILE A 187 -3.22 -18.50 -13.16
CA ILE A 187 -2.16 -17.81 -12.40
C ILE A 187 -2.80 -16.80 -11.44
N ASP A 188 -2.50 -16.94 -10.16
CA ASP A 188 -3.00 -16.09 -9.06
C ASP A 188 -1.93 -15.11 -8.53
N ASP A 189 -0.70 -15.19 -9.03
CA ASP A 189 0.39 -14.28 -8.68
C ASP A 189 0.01 -12.83 -9.07
N PRO A 190 -0.07 -11.90 -8.09
CA PRO A 190 -0.50 -10.53 -8.35
C PRO A 190 0.44 -9.76 -9.28
N THR A 191 1.70 -10.19 -9.39
CA THR A 191 2.79 -9.56 -10.16
C THR A 191 2.85 -10.00 -11.63
N PHE A 192 2.11 -11.07 -11.98
CA PHE A 192 2.14 -11.63 -13.33
C PHE A 192 1.60 -10.64 -14.38
N VAL A 193 0.53 -9.93 -14.04
CA VAL A 193 -0.06 -8.91 -14.92
C VAL A 193 0.77 -7.64 -14.81
N THR A 194 1.32 -7.18 -15.94
CA THR A 194 2.05 -5.90 -15.99
C THR A 194 1.13 -4.76 -15.55
N LEU A 195 1.56 -3.94 -14.58
CA LEU A 195 0.72 -2.90 -13.94
C LEU A 195 -0.59 -3.43 -13.31
N GLY A 196 -0.65 -4.73 -12.98
CA GLY A 196 -1.86 -5.35 -12.43
C GLY A 196 -2.33 -4.69 -11.14
N GLU A 197 -1.41 -4.23 -10.30
CA GLU A 197 -1.68 -3.51 -9.05
C GLU A 197 -2.39 -2.18 -9.31
N GLU A 198 -1.93 -1.42 -10.30
CA GLU A 198 -2.54 -0.15 -10.69
C GLU A 198 -3.92 -0.38 -11.31
N VAL A 199 -4.09 -1.40 -12.14
CA VAL A 199 -5.39 -1.78 -12.72
C VAL A 199 -6.37 -2.19 -11.62
N ARG A 200 -5.94 -2.99 -10.64
CA ARG A 200 -6.78 -3.38 -9.49
C ARG A 200 -7.16 -2.17 -8.63
N ALA A 201 -6.22 -1.25 -8.39
CA ALA A 201 -6.48 -0.02 -7.67
C ALA A 201 -7.55 0.84 -8.36
N TRP A 202 -7.45 1.01 -9.68
CA TRP A 202 -8.47 1.74 -10.45
C TRP A 202 -9.81 1.02 -10.51
N LYS A 203 -9.80 -0.31 -10.73
CA LYS A 203 -11.02 -1.11 -10.68
C LYS A 203 -11.75 -0.94 -9.35
N PHE A 204 -11.01 -1.01 -8.25
CA PHE A 204 -11.53 -0.82 -6.90
C PHE A 204 -12.13 0.59 -6.73
N ILE A 205 -11.38 1.64 -7.07
CA ILE A 205 -11.83 3.01 -6.80
C ILE A 205 -13.00 3.42 -7.68
N LEU A 206 -13.12 2.89 -8.89
CA LEU A 206 -14.20 3.18 -9.83
C LEU A 206 -15.50 2.42 -9.52
N ASP A 207 -15.54 1.63 -8.45
CA ASP A 207 -16.79 1.00 -8.00
C ASP A 207 -17.87 2.06 -7.72
N ARG A 208 -19.09 1.78 -8.22
CA ARG A 208 -20.25 2.68 -8.14
C ARG A 208 -20.71 2.94 -6.71
N ARG A 209 -20.36 2.06 -5.76
CA ARG A 209 -20.65 2.30 -4.34
C ARG A 209 -19.99 3.57 -3.81
N PHE A 210 -18.93 4.04 -4.47
CA PHE A 210 -18.22 5.27 -4.10
C PHE A 210 -18.75 6.51 -4.83
N ASP A 211 -19.80 6.40 -5.65
CA ASP A 211 -20.37 7.54 -6.39
C ASP A 211 -20.80 8.67 -5.44
N GLY A 212 -21.30 8.33 -4.24
CA GLY A 212 -21.70 9.31 -3.22
C GLY A 212 -20.56 10.11 -2.59
N VAL A 213 -19.31 9.64 -2.71
CA VAL A 213 -18.10 10.31 -2.22
C VAL A 213 -17.10 10.65 -3.33
N ARG A 214 -17.50 10.48 -4.60
CA ARG A 214 -16.62 10.58 -5.77
C ARG A 214 -15.82 11.87 -5.83
N ASP A 215 -16.46 13.01 -5.60
CA ASP A 215 -15.80 14.33 -5.63
C ASP A 215 -14.66 14.42 -4.60
N CYS A 216 -14.83 13.82 -3.42
CA CYS A 216 -13.79 13.76 -2.39
C CYS A 216 -12.63 12.87 -2.83
N LEU A 217 -12.93 11.70 -3.44
CA LEU A 217 -11.92 10.79 -3.97
C LEU A 217 -11.12 11.46 -5.08
N ASP A 218 -11.79 12.09 -6.05
CA ASP A 218 -11.17 12.78 -7.18
C ASP A 218 -10.27 13.92 -6.72
N LYS A 219 -10.64 14.64 -5.65
CA LYS A 219 -9.79 15.67 -5.04
C LYS A 219 -8.52 15.09 -4.42
N ALA A 220 -8.61 14.03 -3.63
CA ALA A 220 -7.46 13.41 -2.97
C ALA A 220 -6.50 12.79 -4.00
N ILE A 221 -7.06 12.07 -4.99
CA ILE A 221 -6.35 11.49 -6.13
C ILE A 221 -5.71 12.61 -6.97
N GLY A 222 -6.46 13.67 -7.26
CA GLY A 222 -5.97 14.85 -7.96
C GLY A 222 -4.75 15.45 -7.27
N ALA A 223 -4.80 15.69 -5.96
CA ALA A 223 -3.67 16.23 -5.20
C ALA A 223 -2.41 15.35 -5.29
N TRP A 224 -2.58 14.01 -5.25
CA TRP A 224 -1.50 13.06 -5.41
C TRP A 224 -0.83 13.16 -6.79
N PHE A 225 -1.61 13.29 -7.87
CA PHE A 225 -1.07 13.39 -9.23
C PHE A 225 -0.64 14.82 -9.63
N GLU A 226 -1.25 15.87 -9.07
CA GLU A 226 -0.95 17.27 -9.40
C GLU A 226 0.35 17.80 -8.79
N GLY A 227 0.83 17.21 -7.69
CA GLY A 227 2.14 17.53 -7.12
C GLY A 227 3.33 17.29 -8.06
N ILE A 228 3.11 16.88 -9.32
CA ILE A 228 4.08 16.79 -10.40
C ILE A 228 4.43 18.18 -10.96
N ARG A 229 3.50 19.16 -10.97
CA ARG A 229 3.76 20.48 -11.58
C ARG A 229 4.80 21.33 -10.84
N HIS A 230 5.15 20.98 -9.60
CA HIS A 230 6.12 21.73 -8.79
C HIS A 230 7.47 21.01 -8.60
N LEU A 231 7.67 19.84 -9.21
CA LEU A 231 8.94 19.10 -9.16
C LEU A 231 9.61 18.95 -10.55
N THR A 232 9.13 19.70 -11.54
CA THR A 232 9.82 19.92 -12.82
C THR A 232 10.10 21.41 -13.00
N LEU A 233 11.18 21.87 -12.35
CA LEU A 233 12.05 22.98 -12.78
C LEU A 233 13.47 22.67 -12.31
#